data_AF-A0A920N438-F1
#
_entry.id   AF-A0A920N438-F1
#
_cell.length_a   1.000
_cell.length_b   1.000
_cell.length_c   1.000
_cell.angle_alpha   90.00
_cell.angle_beta   90.00
_cell.angle_gamma   90.00
#
_symmetry.space_group_name_H-M   'P 1'
#
loop_
_entity.id
_entity.type
_entity.pdbx_description
1 polymer ?
#
loop_
_entity_poly.entity_id
_entity_poly.type
_entity_poly.pdbx_seq_one_letter_code
_entity_poly.pdbx_strand_id
1 'polypeptide(L)'
;MRLARVRTTEGTVGVAVLADDGSAQLLDLSGSESVNSLADLLHSADPVAGVERLLASGATGLWAPGDYECLAPIDRQEVWAAGVTYKRSQVARMEESESAATH
;
A
#
# COMPACT_ATOMS: atom_id res chain seq x y z
N MET A 1 -7.95 -9.84 -2.48
CA MET A 1 -7.67 -9.10 -1.23
C MET A 1 -7.01 -7.78 -1.57
N ARG A 2 -7.46 -6.67 -1.00
CA ARG A 2 -6.83 -5.35 -1.13
C ARG A 2 -6.38 -4.89 0.25
N LEU A 3 -5.11 -4.53 0.39
CA LEU A 3 -4.55 -3.96 1.62
C LEU A 3 -4.37 -2.47 1.46
N ALA A 4 -4.62 -1.72 2.53
CA ALA A 4 -4.40 -0.30 2.59
C ALA A 4 -3.79 0.09 3.94
N ARG A 5 -2.98 1.14 3.93
CA ARG A 5 -2.74 1.92 5.15
C ARG A 5 -3.85 2.96 5.23
N VAL A 6 -4.50 3.07 6.38
CA VAL A 6 -5.61 4.00 6.59
C VAL A 6 -5.39 4.81 7.85
N ARG A 7 -5.97 6.01 7.87
CA ARG A 7 -6.18 6.82 9.08
C ARG A 7 -7.69 6.92 9.32
N THR A 8 -8.18 6.43 10.45
CA THR A 8 -9.60 6.56 10.80
C THR A 8 -9.93 7.99 11.24
N THR A 9 -11.21 8.36 11.26
CA THR A 9 -11.68 9.65 11.82
C THR A 9 -11.35 9.81 13.31
N GLU A 10 -11.17 8.70 14.02
CA GLU A 10 -10.70 8.67 15.42
C GLU A 10 -9.18 8.90 15.53
N GLY A 11 -8.47 9.00 14.41
CA GLY A 11 -7.04 9.28 14.35
C GLY A 11 -6.14 8.02 14.37
N THR A 12 -6.72 6.83 14.48
CA THR A 12 -5.97 5.56 14.46
C THR A 12 -5.38 5.34 13.08
N VAL A 13 -4.06 5.09 13.02
CA VAL A 13 -3.37 4.72 11.78
C VAL A 13 -3.00 3.25 11.85
N GLY A 14 -3.31 2.50 10.80
CA GLY A 14 -2.95 1.10 10.73
C GLY A 14 -3.18 0.47 9.36
N VAL A 15 -3.04 -0.85 9.31
CA VAL A 15 -3.24 -1.66 8.10
C VAL A 15 -4.65 -2.19 8.07
N ALA A 16 -5.34 -2.03 6.95
CA ALA A 16 -6.71 -2.48 6.76
C ALA A 16 -6.86 -3.33 5.50
N VAL A 17 -7.87 -4.21 5.52
CA VAL A 17 -8.38 -4.92 4.34
C VAL A 17 -9.56 -4.14 3.79
N LEU A 18 -9.54 -3.83 2.48
CA LEU A 18 -10.61 -3.09 1.80
C LEU A 18 -11.59 -4.03 1.08
N ALA A 19 -12.86 -3.98 1.46
CA ALA A 19 -13.96 -4.67 0.80
C ALA A 19 -14.43 -3.93 -0.47
N ASP A 20 -15.22 -4.61 -1.30
CA ASP A 20 -15.67 -4.07 -2.61
C ASP A 20 -16.65 -2.91 -2.48
N ASP A 21 -17.37 -2.83 -1.37
CA ASP A 21 -18.23 -1.70 -1.02
C ASP A 21 -17.44 -0.49 -0.47
N GLY A 22 -16.12 -0.60 -0.39
CA GLY A 22 -15.24 0.45 0.13
C GLY A 22 -15.16 0.49 1.66
N SER A 23 -15.76 -0.45 2.39
CA SER A 23 -15.51 -0.56 3.82
C SER A 23 -14.09 -1.02 4.10
N ALA A 24 -13.52 -0.54 5.21
CA ALA A 24 -12.18 -0.88 5.66
C ALA A 24 -12.25 -1.65 6.97
N GLN A 25 -11.61 -2.80 7.03
CA GLN A 25 -11.49 -3.59 8.25
C GLN A 25 -10.03 -3.50 8.74
N LEU A 26 -9.81 -2.80 9.85
CA LEU A 26 -8.47 -2.58 10.42
C LEU A 26 -7.98 -3.86 11.12
N LEU A 27 -6.74 -4.25 10.82
CA LEU A 27 -6.12 -5.42 11.40
C LEU A 27 -5.57 -5.09 12.79
N ASP A 28 -5.82 -5.97 13.77
CA ASP A 28 -5.17 -5.86 15.08
C ASP A 28 -3.74 -6.42 14.99
N LEU A 29 -2.76 -5.53 14.94
CA LEU A 29 -1.35 -5.92 14.92
C LEU A 29 -0.75 -6.10 16.32
N SER A 30 -1.47 -5.70 17.38
CA SER A 30 -0.92 -5.66 18.74
C SER A 30 -0.55 -7.03 19.32
N GLY A 31 -1.20 -8.09 18.84
CA GLY A 31 -0.93 -9.47 19.21
C GLY A 31 0.22 -10.14 18.45
N SER A 32 0.85 -9.45 17.48
CA SER A 32 1.94 -10.00 16.69
C SER A 32 3.30 -9.46 17.13
N GLU A 33 4.22 -10.35 17.51
CA GLU A 33 5.61 -9.94 17.79
C GLU A 33 6.38 -9.55 16.52
N SER A 34 6.01 -10.11 15.36
CA SER A 34 6.76 -9.97 14.11
C SER A 34 6.15 -9.01 13.10
N VAL A 35 4.86 -8.68 13.21
CA VAL A 35 4.16 -7.83 12.24
C VAL A 35 3.67 -6.56 12.92
N ASN A 36 4.36 -5.44 12.68
CA ASN A 36 4.03 -4.13 13.27
C ASN A 36 3.60 -3.10 12.22
N SER A 37 3.71 -3.45 10.93
CA SER A 37 3.47 -2.55 9.81
C SER A 37 3.01 -3.30 8.56
N LEU A 38 2.60 -2.55 7.52
CA LEU A 38 2.32 -3.13 6.21
C LEU A 38 3.59 -3.75 5.62
N ALA A 39 4.74 -3.11 5.81
CA ALA A 39 6.04 -3.61 5.42
C ALA A 39 6.32 -5.01 5.96
N ASP A 40 6.18 -5.20 7.27
CA ASP A 40 6.50 -6.46 7.94
C ASP A 40 5.57 -7.57 7.45
N LEU A 41 4.29 -7.25 7.27
CA LEU A 41 3.29 -8.17 6.74
C LEU A 41 3.66 -8.61 5.32
N LEU A 42 3.99 -7.68 4.43
CA LEU A 42 4.35 -7.96 3.04
C LEU A 42 5.70 -8.70 2.89
N HIS A 43 6.62 -8.53 3.85
CA HIS A 43 7.91 -9.24 3.89
C HIS A 43 7.85 -10.59 4.62
N SER A 44 6.71 -10.91 5.24
CA SER A 44 6.55 -12.20 5.92
C SER A 44 6.61 -13.37 4.94
N ALA A 45 6.92 -14.57 5.45
CA ALA A 45 7.05 -15.77 4.62
C ALA A 45 5.76 -16.13 3.85
N ASP A 46 4.60 -15.82 4.43
CA ASP A 46 3.29 -15.98 3.79
C ASP A 46 2.38 -14.80 4.18
N PRO A 47 2.39 -13.71 3.39
CA PRO A 47 1.60 -12.51 3.69
C PRO A 47 0.10 -12.76 3.67
N VAL A 48 -0.38 -13.69 2.83
CA VAL A 48 -1.81 -13.98 2.71
C VAL A 48 -2.28 -14.70 3.98
N ALA A 49 -1.60 -15.76 4.38
CA ALA A 49 -1.91 -16.46 5.63
C ALA A 49 -1.70 -15.56 6.86
N GLY A 50 -0.78 -14.58 6.78
CA GLY A 50 -0.62 -13.53 7.78
C GLY A 50 -1.90 -12.70 7.95
N VAL A 51 -2.46 -12.16 6.86
CA VAL A 51 -3.70 -11.38 6.91
C VAL A 51 -4.88 -12.21 7.38
N GLU A 52 -5.04 -13.42 6.87
CA GLU A 52 -6.15 -14.31 7.25
C GLU A 52 -6.15 -14.60 8.75
N ARG A 53 -4.96 -14.83 9.34
CA ARG A 53 -4.82 -15.00 10.79
C ARG A 53 -5.21 -13.75 11.57
N LEU A 54 -4.77 -12.57 11.12
CA LEU A 54 -5.09 -11.30 11.78
C LEU A 54 -6.59 -10.98 11.72
N LEU A 55 -7.25 -11.30 10.59
CA LEU A 55 -8.70 -11.19 10.46
C LEU A 55 -9.42 -12.16 11.40
N ALA A 56 -8.92 -13.38 11.54
CA ALA A 56 -9.50 -14.40 12.42
C ALA A 56 -9.27 -14.13 13.92
N SER A 57 -8.13 -13.54 14.30
CA SER A 57 -7.81 -13.21 15.69
C SER A 57 -8.57 -12.01 16.23
N GLY A 58 -9.16 -11.20 15.34
CA GLY A 58 -9.98 -10.05 15.68
C GLY A 58 -9.48 -8.79 14.97
N ALA A 59 -10.31 -8.25 14.08
CA ALA A 59 -10.10 -6.91 13.54
C ALA A 59 -10.53 -5.85 14.58
N THR A 60 -9.85 -4.70 14.60
CA THR A 60 -10.13 -3.60 15.54
C THR A 60 -11.40 -2.81 15.19
N GLY A 61 -12.09 -3.16 14.11
CA GLY A 61 -13.37 -2.58 13.72
C GLY A 61 -13.67 -2.71 12.23
N LEU A 62 -14.83 -2.20 11.83
CA LEU A 62 -15.23 -2.03 10.43
C LEU A 62 -15.63 -0.57 10.23
N TRP A 63 -14.94 0.13 9.33
CA TRP A 63 -15.18 1.53 9.03
C TRP A 63 -15.88 1.66 7.68
N ALA A 64 -16.93 2.48 7.63
CA ALA A 64 -17.65 2.75 6.40
C ALA A 64 -16.80 3.65 5.48
N PRO A 65 -17.08 3.65 4.17
CA PRO A 65 -16.51 4.65 3.26
C PRO A 65 -16.75 6.07 3.79
N GLY A 66 -15.67 6.86 3.92
CA GLY A 66 -15.73 8.23 4.46
C GLY A 66 -15.34 8.35 5.93
N ASP A 67 -15.33 7.26 6.70
CA ASP A 67 -14.87 7.24 8.10
C ASP A 67 -13.35 6.99 8.24
N TYR A 68 -12.64 7.00 7.11
CA TYR A 68 -11.19 6.85 7.06
C TYR A 68 -10.60 7.52 5.81
N GLU A 69 -9.31 7.82 5.88
CA GLU A 69 -8.47 8.33 4.79
C GLU A 69 -7.48 7.24 4.37
N CYS A 70 -7.39 6.94 3.08
CA CYS A 70 -6.32 6.09 2.55
C CYS A 70 -4.99 6.85 2.56
N LEU A 71 -3.97 6.25 3.18
CA LEU A 71 -2.59 6.74 3.16
C LEU A 71 -1.80 6.06 2.03
N ALA A 72 -0.58 6.54 1.80
CA ALA A 72 0.34 5.84 0.90
C ALA A 72 0.50 4.36 1.32
N PRO A 73 0.38 3.39 0.38
CA PRO A 73 0.39 1.95 0.69
C PRO A 73 1.81 1.40 0.89
N ILE A 74 2.69 2.24 1.44
CA ILE A 74 4.06 1.95 1.81
C ILE A 74 4.34 2.62 3.16
N ASP A 75 5.34 2.14 3.88
CA ASP A 75 5.76 2.70 5.16
C ASP A 75 6.92 3.69 4.94
N ARG A 76 8.16 3.25 5.16
CA ARG A 76 9.37 4.08 5.08
C ARG A 76 10.42 3.56 4.09
N GLN A 77 10.02 2.65 3.21
CA GLN A 77 10.91 2.08 2.21
C GLN A 77 11.44 3.16 1.27
N GLU A 78 12.66 2.97 0.77
CA GLU A 78 13.17 3.78 -0.32
C GLU A 78 12.32 3.59 -1.58
N VAL A 79 12.10 4.68 -2.32
CA VAL A 79 11.34 4.67 -3.57
C VAL A 79 12.29 4.97 -4.71
N TRP A 80 12.41 4.01 -5.64
CA TRP A 80 13.26 4.10 -6.83
C TRP A 80 12.38 4.21 -8.07
N ALA A 81 12.82 4.99 -9.07
CA ALA A 81 12.08 5.18 -10.31
C ALA A 81 12.96 4.90 -11.54
N ALA A 82 12.40 4.21 -12.52
CA ALA A 82 13.02 3.98 -13.82
C ALA A 82 12.28 4.79 -14.90
N GLY A 83 13.02 5.57 -15.67
CA GLY A 83 12.49 6.30 -16.82
C GLY A 83 12.46 5.46 -18.08
N VAL A 84 11.72 5.92 -19.09
CA VAL A 84 11.75 5.36 -20.45
C VAL A 84 11.36 3.87 -20.50
N THR A 85 10.34 3.50 -19.72
CA THR A 85 9.87 2.11 -19.59
C THR A 85 8.76 1.74 -20.59
N TYR A 86 8.31 2.71 -21.39
CA TYR A 86 7.28 2.51 -22.43
C TYR A 86 7.82 2.89 -23.80
N LYS A 87 7.36 2.21 -24.87
CA LYS A 87 7.76 2.53 -26.25
C LYS A 87 7.55 4.01 -26.61
N ARG A 88 6.44 4.59 -26.15
CA ARG A 88 6.13 6.01 -26.37
C ARG A 88 7.12 6.96 -25.68
N SER A 89 7.56 6.63 -24.46
CA SER A 89 8.57 7.44 -23.76
C SER A 89 9.97 7.23 -24.33
N GLN A 90 10.25 6.06 -24.93
CA GLN A 90 11.48 5.79 -25.68
C GLN A 90 11.61 6.68 -26.92
N VAL A 91 10.57 6.72 -27.76
CA VAL A 91 10.56 7.55 -28.98
C VAL A 91 10.72 9.02 -28.62
N ALA A 92 9.95 9.52 -27.66
CA ALA A 92 10.03 10.92 -27.23
C ALA A 92 11.44 11.30 -26.71
N ARG A 93 12.12 10.40 -25.99
CA ARG A 93 13.47 10.67 -25.49
C ARG A 93 14.52 10.67 -26.61
N MET A 94 14.34 9.84 -27.64
CA MET A 94 15.22 9.83 -28.81
C MET A 94 15.09 11.13 -29.61
N GLU A 95 13.86 11.58 -29.88
CA GLU A 95 13.58 12.86 -30.55
C GLU A 95 14.14 14.06 -29.76
N GLU A 96 13.97 14.06 -28.44
CA GLU A 96 14.54 15.10 -27.55
C GLU A 96 16.08 15.09 -27.58
N SER A 97 16.70 13.90 -27.65
CA SER A 97 18.16 13.76 -27.70
C SER A 97 18.74 14.20 -29.05
N GLU A 98 18.06 13.89 -30.15
CA GLU A 98 18.43 14.35 -31.50
C GLU A 98 18.33 15.88 -31.60
N SER A 99 17.24 16.45 -31.10
CA SER A 99 17.06 17.90 -31.05
C SER A 99 18.14 18.59 -30.20
N ALA A 100 18.53 18.00 -29.06
CA ALA A 100 19.58 18.52 -28.19
C ALA A 100 20.99 18.41 -28.79
N ALA A 101 21.25 17.41 -29.63
CA ALA A 101 22.56 17.20 -30.26
C ALA A 101 22.83 18.12 -31.47
N THR A 102 21.79 18.78 -32.00
CA THR A 102 21.87 19.57 -33.23
C THR A 102 21.90 21.09 -32.96
N HIS A 103 22.02 21.49 -31.69
CA HIS A 103 21.87 22.88 -31.24
C HIS A 103 23.10 23.43 -30.50
#